data_AF-A0A066RT12-F1
#
_entry.id   AF-A0A066RT12-F1
#
_cell.length_a   1.000
_cell.length_b   1.000
_cell.length_c   1.000
_cell.angle_alpha   90.00
_cell.angle_beta   90.00
_cell.angle_gamma   90.00
#
_symmetry.space_group_name_H-M   'P 1'
#
loop_
_entity.id
_entity.type
_entity.pdbx_description
1 polymer ?
#
loop_
_entity_poly.entity_id
_entity_poly.type
_entity_poly.pdbx_seq_one_letter_code
_entity_poly.pdbx_strand_id
1 'polypeptide(L)'
;MVSLKNSNQNLGFTPIAQEEVFNLSPKLKDLFEKLGEFDVHFKQPEHVKVSLGQNQKLIQGSMTMPHSPEIVDFELSTDYLMTNANLITMTRIDGSDIWGDNISVSNDIRINNANDLKDELTKSMSLSASETAMQNTKSLDDASVSLDKQIEMRNKHLSKHQDTPEKMDNDYAEKVNPRRLMH
;
A
#
# COMPACT_ATOMS: atom_id res chain seq x y z
N MET A 1 29.02 1.21 -7.01
CA MET A 1 28.36 0.12 -6.27
C MET A 1 26.87 0.38 -6.37
N VAL A 2 26.16 -0.40 -7.19
CA VAL A 2 24.70 -0.30 -7.30
C VAL A 2 24.13 -1.07 -6.12
N SER A 3 23.42 -0.38 -5.23
CA SER A 3 22.78 -1.00 -4.07
C SER A 3 21.69 -1.94 -4.57
N LEU A 4 21.81 -3.23 -4.26
CA LEU A 4 20.75 -4.21 -4.41
C LEU A 4 19.64 -3.87 -3.39
N LYS A 5 18.76 -2.95 -3.75
CA LYS A 5 17.48 -2.75 -3.06
C LYS A 5 16.52 -3.83 -3.54
N ASN A 6 16.54 -4.98 -2.86
CA ASN A 6 15.48 -5.97 -2.98
C ASN A 6 14.22 -5.42 -2.28
N SER A 7 13.47 -4.60 -3.01
CA SER A 7 12.05 -4.38 -2.75
C SER A 7 11.32 -5.68 -3.15
N ASN A 8 11.18 -6.61 -2.21
CA ASN A 8 10.33 -7.81 -2.36
C ASN A 8 8.82 -7.44 -2.27
N GLN A 9 8.44 -6.29 -2.85
CA GLN A 9 7.04 -5.93 -3.02
C GLN A 9 6.47 -6.72 -4.19
N ASN A 10 5.37 -7.42 -3.95
CA ASN A 10 4.63 -8.06 -5.02
C ASN A 10 4.02 -6.98 -5.90
N LEU A 11 4.53 -6.82 -7.12
CA LEU A 11 4.05 -5.81 -8.07
C LEU A 11 2.77 -6.25 -8.80
N GLY A 12 2.33 -7.50 -8.65
CA GLY A 12 1.20 -8.04 -9.41
C GLY A 12 1.51 -8.39 -10.87
N PHE A 13 2.74 -8.13 -11.36
CA PHE A 13 3.19 -8.51 -12.71
C PHE A 13 4.66 -8.93 -12.72
N THR A 14 5.10 -9.52 -13.84
CA THR A 14 6.51 -9.85 -14.10
C THR A 14 7.20 -8.68 -14.82
N PRO A 15 8.24 -8.05 -14.24
CA PRO A 15 8.91 -6.93 -14.88
C PRO A 15 9.64 -7.32 -16.18
N ILE A 16 9.70 -6.38 -17.12
CA ILE A 16 10.54 -6.49 -18.34
C ILE A 16 11.86 -5.74 -18.19
N ALA A 17 12.80 -6.02 -19.08
CA ALA A 17 14.09 -5.35 -19.12
C ALA A 17 13.92 -3.84 -19.41
N GLN A 18 14.64 -3.00 -18.65
CA GLN A 18 14.54 -1.54 -18.80
C GLN A 18 15.08 -1.07 -20.16
N GLU A 19 16.06 -1.79 -20.72
CA GLU A 19 16.66 -1.52 -22.02
C GLU A 19 15.63 -1.57 -23.15
N GLU A 20 14.66 -2.50 -23.08
CA GLU A 20 13.59 -2.62 -24.06
C GLU A 20 12.72 -1.35 -24.09
N VAL A 21 12.46 -0.77 -22.92
CA VAL A 21 11.68 0.45 -22.76
C VAL A 21 12.48 1.67 -23.20
N PHE A 22 13.76 1.76 -22.84
CA PHE A 22 14.60 2.90 -23.22
C PHE A 22 14.91 2.94 -24.72
N ASN A 23 14.83 1.81 -25.42
CA ASN A 23 14.87 1.80 -26.88
C ASN A 23 13.65 2.49 -27.52
N LEU A 24 12.50 2.53 -26.84
CA LEU A 24 11.30 3.21 -27.32
C LEU A 24 11.39 4.73 -27.15
N SER A 25 12.03 5.19 -26.07
CA SER A 25 12.24 6.61 -25.79
C SER A 25 13.48 6.80 -24.90
N PRO A 26 14.65 7.12 -25.48
CA PRO A 26 15.92 7.17 -24.74
C PRO A 26 15.95 8.22 -23.61
N LYS A 27 15.17 9.31 -23.75
CA LYS A 27 15.11 10.35 -22.71
C LYS A 27 14.47 9.86 -21.40
N LEU A 28 13.73 8.75 -21.41
CA LEU A 28 13.21 8.15 -20.20
C LEU A 28 14.31 7.58 -19.32
N LYS A 29 15.41 7.11 -19.91
CA LYS A 29 16.57 6.62 -19.14
C LYS A 29 17.09 7.71 -18.21
N ASP A 30 17.41 8.88 -18.78
CA ASP A 30 17.90 10.03 -18.02
C ASP A 30 16.90 10.50 -16.96
N LEU A 31 15.60 10.34 -17.22
CA LEU A 31 14.53 10.70 -16.29
C LEU A 31 14.46 9.74 -15.10
N PHE A 32 14.34 8.45 -15.37
CA PHE A 32 14.19 7.43 -14.33
C PHE A 32 15.48 7.25 -13.52
N GLU A 33 16.66 7.48 -14.10
CA GLU A 33 17.90 7.56 -13.34
C GLU A 33 17.90 8.74 -12.35
N LYS A 34 17.27 9.88 -12.70
CA LYS A 34 17.12 11.06 -11.82
C LYS A 34 16.03 10.91 -10.76
N LEU A 35 15.22 9.87 -10.85
CA LEU A 35 14.20 9.50 -9.87
C LEU A 35 14.78 8.61 -8.76
N GLY A 36 16.10 8.36 -8.76
CA GLY A 36 16.84 7.30 -8.03
C GLY A 36 16.63 7.09 -6.51
N GLU A 37 15.68 7.77 -5.89
CA GLU A 37 15.09 7.37 -4.61
C GLU A 37 14.02 6.27 -4.77
N PHE A 38 13.41 6.17 -5.97
CA PHE A 38 12.38 5.20 -6.32
C PHE A 38 12.93 4.01 -7.12
N ASP A 39 12.42 2.81 -6.84
CA ASP A 39 12.66 1.63 -7.68
C ASP A 39 11.59 1.59 -8.78
N VAL A 40 12.02 1.53 -10.04
CA VAL A 40 11.14 1.61 -11.22
C VAL A 40 11.14 0.29 -11.96
N HIS A 41 9.94 -0.27 -12.13
CA HIS A 41 9.72 -1.54 -12.78
C HIS A 41 8.78 -1.35 -13.98
N PHE A 42 9.13 -1.89 -15.13
CA PHE A 42 8.29 -1.80 -16.33
C PHE A 42 7.58 -3.12 -16.61
N LYS A 43 6.45 -3.07 -17.31
CA LYS A 43 5.74 -4.26 -17.81
C LYS A 43 5.47 -4.19 -19.31
N GLN A 44 5.14 -5.35 -19.89
CA GLN A 44 4.50 -5.42 -21.21
C GLN A 44 3.20 -4.61 -21.18
N PRO A 45 2.98 -3.67 -22.12
CA PRO A 45 1.75 -2.91 -22.15
C PRO A 45 0.53 -3.79 -22.43
N GLU A 46 -0.47 -3.72 -21.55
CA GLU A 46 -1.75 -4.43 -21.68
C GLU A 46 -2.87 -3.43 -21.40
N HIS A 47 -3.98 -3.50 -22.15
CA HIS A 47 -5.17 -2.64 -21.97
C HIS A 47 -4.87 -1.12 -21.89
N VAL A 48 -4.97 -0.42 -23.02
CA VAL A 48 -4.65 1.01 -23.09
C VAL A 48 -5.76 1.87 -22.47
N LYS A 49 -5.44 2.66 -21.44
CA LYS A 49 -6.33 3.67 -20.85
C LYS A 49 -6.05 5.08 -21.41
N VAL A 50 -4.79 5.40 -21.70
CA VAL A 50 -4.36 6.67 -22.25
C VAL A 50 -4.66 6.77 -23.75
N SER A 51 -5.16 7.91 -24.21
CA SER A 51 -5.35 8.12 -25.64
C SER A 51 -4.00 8.18 -26.37
N LEU A 52 -3.83 7.36 -27.40
CA LEU A 52 -2.63 7.31 -28.24
C LEU A 52 -2.79 8.21 -29.47
N GLY A 53 -1.90 9.19 -29.60
CA GLY A 53 -1.71 9.97 -30.82
C GLY A 53 -0.81 9.26 -31.84
N GLN A 54 -0.69 9.84 -33.04
CA GLN A 54 0.23 9.34 -34.06
C GLN A 54 1.67 9.31 -33.54
N ASN A 55 2.38 8.22 -33.80
CA ASN A 55 3.78 7.98 -33.43
C ASN A 55 4.08 7.94 -31.91
N GLN A 56 3.06 7.88 -31.05
CA GLN A 56 3.26 7.64 -29.63
C GLN A 56 3.50 6.15 -29.33
N LYS A 57 4.33 5.90 -28.33
CA LYS A 57 4.64 4.59 -27.74
C LYS A 57 4.01 4.54 -26.36
N LEU A 58 3.44 3.39 -26.03
CA LEU A 58 2.85 3.13 -24.72
C LEU A 58 3.88 2.45 -23.82
N ILE A 59 3.97 2.92 -22.58
CA ILE A 59 4.86 2.41 -21.55
C ILE A 59 4.05 2.28 -20.27
N GLN A 60 4.11 1.11 -19.65
CA GLN A 60 3.47 0.84 -18.37
C GLN A 60 4.50 0.36 -17.37
N GLY A 61 4.29 0.70 -16.11
CA GLY A 61 5.17 0.26 -15.03
C GLY A 61 4.68 0.73 -13.68
N SER A 62 5.51 0.49 -12.68
CA SER A 62 5.27 0.88 -11.31
C SER A 62 6.52 1.45 -10.68
N MET A 63 6.32 2.41 -9.79
CA MET A 63 7.33 2.99 -8.93
C MET A 63 7.07 2.55 -7.50
N THR A 64 8.12 2.14 -6.81
CA THR A 64 8.07 1.79 -5.39
C THR A 64 9.11 2.55 -4.57
N MET A 65 8.88 2.63 -3.26
CA MET A 65 9.84 3.16 -2.30
C MET A 65 10.29 2.06 -1.34
N PRO A 66 11.58 1.99 -0.98
CA PRO A 66 12.10 0.99 -0.02
C PRO A 66 11.45 1.02 1.37
N HIS A 67 10.79 2.13 1.73
CA HIS A 67 10.23 2.38 3.05
C HIS A 67 8.72 2.67 3.02
N SER A 68 8.06 2.54 1.86
CA SER A 68 6.60 2.69 1.74
C SER A 68 6.00 1.40 1.21
N PRO A 69 4.88 0.90 1.77
CA PRO A 69 4.13 -0.21 1.18
C PRO A 69 3.44 0.18 -0.15
N GLU A 70 3.46 1.46 -0.51
CA GLU A 70 2.78 1.99 -1.67
C GLU A 70 3.50 1.71 -2.98
N ILE A 71 2.67 1.51 -3.99
CA ILE A 71 3.07 1.31 -5.37
C ILE A 71 2.32 2.38 -6.18
N VAL A 72 3.05 3.17 -6.95
CA VAL A 72 2.44 4.04 -7.97
C VAL A 72 2.59 3.38 -9.32
N ASP A 73 1.48 2.91 -9.85
CA ASP A 73 1.37 2.43 -11.22
C ASP A 73 1.25 3.63 -12.16
N PHE A 74 1.92 3.57 -13.30
CA PHE A 74 1.90 4.62 -14.32
C PHE A 74 1.72 4.05 -15.72
N GLU A 75 0.93 4.76 -16.51
CA GLU A 75 0.79 4.54 -17.95
C GLU A 75 1.19 5.84 -18.67
N LEU A 76 2.20 5.73 -19.52
CA LEU A 76 2.79 6.84 -20.23
C LEU A 76 2.67 6.59 -21.74
N SER A 77 2.01 7.50 -22.46
CA SER A 77 2.16 7.58 -23.90
C SER A 77 3.13 8.69 -24.28
N THR A 78 4.17 8.38 -25.04
CA THR A 78 5.17 9.38 -25.43
C THR A 78 5.82 9.04 -26.77
N ASP A 79 6.34 10.06 -27.47
CA ASP A 79 7.17 9.86 -28.66
C ASP A 79 8.64 9.57 -28.29
N TYR A 80 9.45 9.25 -29.29
CA TYR A 80 10.86 8.89 -29.12
C TYR A 80 11.70 9.96 -28.39
N LEU A 81 11.37 11.24 -28.56
CA LEU A 81 12.10 12.36 -27.98
C LEU A 81 11.42 12.98 -26.74
N MET A 82 10.32 12.39 -26.27
CA MET A 82 9.45 12.94 -25.22
C MET A 82 9.06 14.41 -25.44
N THR A 83 8.70 14.77 -26.67
CA THR A 83 8.18 16.10 -27.00
C THR A 83 6.72 16.24 -26.63
N ASN A 84 5.97 15.12 -26.65
CA ASN A 84 4.59 15.07 -26.20
C ASN A 84 4.40 13.80 -25.38
N ALA A 85 3.99 13.96 -24.12
CA ALA A 85 3.67 12.86 -23.25
C ALA A 85 2.29 13.04 -22.63
N ASN A 86 1.54 11.95 -22.50
CA ASN A 86 0.37 11.87 -21.62
C ASN A 86 0.67 10.82 -20.57
N LEU A 87 0.43 11.18 -19.31
CA LEU A 87 0.67 10.31 -18.16
C LEU A 87 -0.65 10.10 -17.42
N ILE A 88 -0.91 8.85 -17.05
CA ILE A 88 -1.89 8.46 -16.04
C ILE A 88 -1.09 7.82 -14.89
N THR A 89 -1.41 8.20 -13.64
CA THR A 89 -0.86 7.55 -12.45
C THR A 89 -1.96 7.06 -11.54
N MET A 90 -1.68 5.99 -10.80
CA MET A 90 -2.57 5.41 -9.82
C MET A 90 -1.77 4.90 -8.63
N THR A 91 -2.31 5.08 -7.43
CA THR A 91 -1.68 4.60 -6.20
C THR A 91 -2.43 3.38 -5.68
N ARG A 92 -1.69 2.35 -5.26
CA ARG A 92 -2.23 1.24 -4.47
C ARG A 92 -1.30 0.85 -3.32
N ILE A 93 -1.87 0.12 -2.37
CA ILE A 93 -1.20 -0.33 -1.14
C ILE A 93 -1.01 -1.86 -1.17
N ASP A 94 -1.76 -2.57 -2.01
CA ASP A 94 -1.70 -4.02 -2.16
C ASP A 94 -1.03 -4.44 -3.47
N GLY A 95 -0.45 -5.64 -3.48
CA GLY A 95 0.25 -6.19 -4.66
C GLY A 95 -0.68 -6.70 -5.77
N SER A 96 -1.97 -6.34 -5.75
CA SER A 96 -2.96 -6.79 -6.74
C SER A 96 -2.74 -6.12 -8.09
N ASP A 97 -2.90 -6.88 -9.18
CA ASP A 97 -2.87 -6.29 -10.52
C ASP A 97 -4.14 -5.45 -10.73
N ILE A 98 -3.97 -4.15 -10.94
CA ILE A 98 -5.06 -3.18 -11.14
C ILE A 98 -5.20 -2.75 -12.61
N TRP A 99 -4.39 -3.33 -13.50
CA TRP A 99 -4.42 -3.05 -14.92
C TRP A 99 -5.68 -3.64 -15.56
N GLY A 100 -6.71 -2.80 -15.73
CA GLY A 100 -7.99 -3.17 -16.35
C GLY A 100 -9.22 -2.93 -15.46
N ASP A 101 -9.03 -2.69 -14.17
CA ASP A 101 -10.13 -2.42 -13.25
C ASP A 101 -10.57 -0.94 -13.29
N ASN A 102 -11.89 -0.75 -13.15
CA ASN A 102 -12.63 0.53 -13.23
C ASN A 102 -12.40 1.47 -12.03
N ILE A 103 -11.25 1.39 -11.37
CA ILE A 103 -10.87 2.31 -10.32
C ILE A 103 -9.79 3.19 -10.93
N SER A 104 -10.08 4.45 -11.21
CA SER A 104 -9.07 5.39 -11.67
C SER A 104 -9.47 6.80 -11.23
N VAL A 105 -8.73 7.32 -10.25
CA VAL A 105 -8.50 8.77 -10.16
C VAL A 105 -7.48 9.07 -11.26
N SER A 106 -7.98 9.27 -12.49
CA SER A 106 -7.14 9.64 -13.63
C SER A 106 -6.83 11.14 -13.54
N ASN A 107 -5.56 11.48 -13.43
CA ASN A 107 -5.09 12.81 -13.80
C ASN A 107 -4.50 12.71 -15.20
N ASP A 108 -5.30 12.99 -16.23
CA ASP A 108 -4.80 13.14 -17.59
C ASP A 108 -3.93 14.40 -17.65
N ILE A 109 -2.60 14.23 -17.59
CA ILE A 109 -1.67 15.35 -17.60
C ILE A 109 -0.85 15.32 -18.88
N ARG A 110 -0.92 16.43 -19.62
CA ARG A 110 -0.08 16.66 -20.78
C ARG A 110 1.27 17.18 -20.33
N ILE A 111 2.31 16.44 -20.67
CA ILE A 111 3.70 16.68 -20.29
C ILE A 111 4.46 17.11 -21.54
N ASN A 112 5.11 18.27 -21.46
CA ASN A 112 5.83 18.85 -22.59
C ASN A 112 7.35 18.74 -22.44
N ASN A 113 7.85 18.30 -21.29
CA ASN A 113 9.27 18.04 -21.06
C ASN A 113 9.51 17.00 -19.94
N ALA A 114 10.74 16.50 -19.84
CA ALA A 114 11.11 15.45 -18.88
C ALA A 114 11.06 15.91 -17.41
N ASN A 115 11.38 17.17 -17.10
CA ASN A 115 11.31 17.64 -15.71
C ASN A 115 9.86 17.67 -15.21
N ASP A 116 8.90 18.08 -16.05
CA ASP A 116 7.48 18.04 -15.71
C ASP A 116 7.02 16.60 -15.37
N LEU A 117 7.50 15.60 -16.12
CA LEU A 117 7.20 14.19 -15.83
C LEU A 117 7.77 13.75 -14.49
N LYS A 118 9.03 14.12 -14.21
CA LYS A 118 9.67 13.80 -12.94
C LYS A 118 8.88 14.41 -11.78
N ASP A 119 8.53 15.68 -11.89
CA ASP A 119 7.83 16.42 -10.84
C ASP A 119 6.45 15.80 -10.57
N GLU A 120 5.72 15.42 -11.61
CA GLU A 120 4.40 14.80 -11.44
C GLU A 120 4.50 13.39 -10.85
N LEU A 121 5.43 12.54 -11.30
CA LEU A 121 5.64 11.22 -10.70
C LEU A 121 6.04 11.31 -9.23
N THR A 122 6.91 12.26 -8.89
CA THR A 122 7.35 12.52 -7.51
C THR A 122 6.19 13.03 -6.65
N LYS A 123 5.34 13.89 -7.21
CA LYS A 123 4.17 14.43 -6.54
C LYS A 123 3.10 13.37 -6.33
N SER A 124 2.83 12.52 -7.31
CA SER A 124 1.92 11.38 -7.15
C SER A 124 2.36 10.52 -5.98
N MET A 125 3.63 10.09 -5.93
CA MET A 125 4.17 9.34 -4.79
C MET A 125 4.05 10.08 -3.44
N SER A 126 4.26 11.40 -3.43
CA SER A 126 4.21 12.20 -2.19
C SER A 126 2.77 12.35 -1.65
N LEU A 127 1.80 12.47 -2.57
CA LEU A 127 0.38 12.52 -2.25
C LEU A 127 -0.11 11.17 -1.75
N SER A 128 0.29 10.08 -2.41
CA SER A 128 0.05 8.69 -1.95
C SER A 128 0.44 8.53 -0.49
N ALA A 129 1.72 8.81 -0.18
CA ALA A 129 2.28 8.64 1.15
C ALA A 129 1.51 9.41 2.23
N SER A 130 1.00 10.59 1.85
CA SER A 130 0.21 11.43 2.74
C SER A 130 -1.20 10.86 2.98
N GLU A 131 -1.87 10.38 1.92
CA GLU A 131 -3.21 9.78 2.02
C GLU A 131 -3.20 8.47 2.83
N THR A 132 -2.22 7.59 2.60
CA THR A 132 -2.07 6.34 3.36
C THR A 132 -1.68 6.60 4.81
N ALA A 133 -0.80 7.58 5.07
CA ALA A 133 -0.51 7.98 6.44
C ALA A 133 -1.78 8.42 7.17
N MET A 134 -2.64 9.22 6.52
CA MET A 134 -3.92 9.65 7.09
C MET A 134 -4.92 8.51 7.30
N GLN A 135 -4.98 7.53 6.38
CA GLN A 135 -5.83 6.34 6.55
C GLN A 135 -5.33 5.44 7.69
N ASN A 136 -4.02 5.25 7.80
CA ASN A 136 -3.40 4.47 8.87
C ASN A 136 -3.61 5.10 10.24
N THR A 137 -3.46 6.44 10.36
CA THR A 137 -3.76 7.13 11.62
C THR A 137 -5.21 6.97 12.02
N LYS A 138 -6.14 7.10 11.06
CA LYS A 138 -7.58 6.94 11.34
C LYS A 138 -7.91 5.50 11.78
N SER A 139 -7.34 4.49 11.12
CA SER A 139 -7.52 3.09 11.50
C SER A 139 -6.92 2.78 12.87
N LEU A 140 -5.80 3.41 13.23
CA LEU A 140 -5.17 3.26 14.55
C LEU A 140 -6.01 3.93 15.64
N ASP A 141 -6.54 5.12 15.38
CA ASP A 141 -7.46 5.82 16.29
C ASP A 141 -8.72 4.99 16.53
N ASP A 142 -9.34 4.45 15.48
CA ASP A 142 -10.51 3.57 15.58
C ASP A 142 -10.21 2.29 16.36
N ALA A 143 -9.03 1.68 16.15
CA ALA A 143 -8.58 0.51 16.90
C ALA A 143 -8.33 0.84 18.38
N SER A 144 -7.76 2.00 18.68
CA SER A 144 -7.53 2.49 20.04
C SER A 144 -8.85 2.69 20.79
N VAL A 145 -9.82 3.36 20.15
CA VAL A 145 -11.17 3.56 20.72
C VAL A 145 -11.86 2.23 21.02
N SER A 146 -11.72 1.24 20.13
CA SER A 146 -12.25 -0.11 20.34
C SER A 146 -11.60 -0.82 21.52
N LEU A 147 -10.27 -0.70 21.68
CA LEU A 147 -9.53 -1.25 22.82
C LEU A 147 -9.94 -0.60 24.14
N ASP A 148 -10.04 0.73 24.18
CA ASP A 148 -10.49 1.46 25.38
C ASP A 148 -11.88 1.01 25.82
N LYS A 149 -12.79 0.82 24.87
CA LYS A 149 -14.14 0.29 25.15
C LYS A 149 -14.10 -1.14 25.69
N GLN A 150 -13.20 -2.00 25.20
CA GLN A 150 -13.03 -3.36 25.73
C GLN A 150 -12.44 -3.36 27.15
N ILE A 151 -11.47 -2.48 27.42
CA ILE A 151 -10.90 -2.28 28.75
C ILE A 151 -11.99 -1.78 29.72
N GLU A 152 -12.81 -0.81 29.31
CA GLU A 152 -13.92 -0.30 30.13
C GLU A 152 -14.95 -1.39 30.44
N MET A 153 -15.35 -2.18 29.43
CA MET A 153 -16.25 -3.32 29.64
C MET A 153 -15.66 -4.36 30.58
N ARG A 154 -14.37 -4.68 30.43
CA ARG A 154 -13.67 -5.60 31.33
C ARG A 154 -13.64 -5.09 32.76
N ASN A 155 -13.35 -3.80 32.96
CA ASN A 155 -13.35 -3.16 34.27
C ASN A 155 -14.75 -3.16 34.91
N LYS A 156 -15.81 -2.90 34.12
CA LYS A 156 -17.21 -3.02 34.57
C LYS A 156 -17.60 -4.46 34.94
N HIS A 157 -17.06 -5.47 34.26
CA HIS A 157 -17.27 -6.87 34.62
C HIS A 157 -16.54 -7.24 35.91
N LEU A 158 -15.30 -6.79 36.07
CA LEU A 158 -14.50 -7.01 37.29
C LEU A 158 -15.13 -6.35 38.52
N SER A 159 -15.66 -5.14 38.39
CA SER A 159 -16.38 -4.47 39.48
C SER A 159 -17.68 -5.18 39.86
N LYS A 160 -18.38 -5.82 38.91
CA LYS A 160 -19.60 -6.60 39.19
C LYS A 160 -19.33 -7.91 39.94
N HIS A 161 -18.10 -8.42 39.90
CA HIS A 161 -17.73 -9.69 40.56
C HIS A 161 -16.96 -9.49 41.88
N GLN A 162 -16.69 -8.25 42.31
CA GLN A 162 -16.03 -7.97 43.60
C GLN A 162 -16.98 -7.84 44.80
N ASP A 163 -18.30 -7.74 44.59
CA ASP A 163 -19.27 -7.43 45.67
C ASP A 163 -20.20 -8.59 46.08
N THR A 164 -19.94 -9.83 45.64
CA THR A 164 -20.67 -10.99 46.16
C THR A 164 -19.79 -11.78 47.13
N PRO A 165 -19.98 -11.65 48.45
CA PRO A 165 -19.37 -12.60 49.38
C PRO A 165 -19.98 -13.98 49.11
N GLU A 166 -19.14 -14.94 48.71
CA GLU A 166 -19.53 -16.35 48.62
C GLU A 166 -20.05 -16.80 49.99
N LYS A 167 -21.37 -16.96 50.10
CA LYS A 167 -21.95 -17.69 51.22
C LYS A 167 -21.54 -19.15 51.04
N MET A 168 -20.56 -19.59 51.83
CA MET A 168 -20.24 -21.01 51.99
C MET A 168 -21.51 -21.74 52.45
N ASP A 169 -21.95 -22.69 51.62
CA ASP A 169 -23.04 -23.60 51.94
C ASP A 169 -22.49 -24.68 52.90
N ASN A 170 -22.83 -24.57 54.18
CA ASN A 170 -22.31 -25.44 55.25
C ASN A 170 -22.71 -26.92 55.07
N ASP A 171 -23.68 -27.23 54.21
CA ASP A 171 -24.15 -28.60 53.97
C ASP A 171 -23.20 -29.45 53.10
N TYR A 172 -22.23 -28.83 52.41
CA TYR A 172 -21.25 -29.57 51.60
C TYR A 172 -20.06 -30.09 52.42
N ALA A 173 -19.77 -29.51 53.58
CA ALA A 173 -18.62 -29.89 54.40
C ALA A 173 -18.82 -31.21 55.17
N GLU A 174 -20.06 -31.56 55.52
CA GLU A 174 -20.35 -32.81 56.26
C GLU A 174 -20.40 -34.07 55.39
N LYS A 175 -20.64 -33.95 54.08
CA LYS A 175 -20.78 -35.12 53.19
C LYS A 175 -19.46 -35.71 52.67
N VAL A 176 -18.32 -35.05 52.89
CA VAL A 176 -17.04 -35.43 52.25
C VAL A 176 -16.05 -36.10 53.23
N ASN A 177 -16.44 -36.41 54.48
CA ASN A 177 -15.51 -37.02 55.43
C ASN A 177 -16.05 -38.25 56.20
N PRO A 178 -16.09 -39.45 55.60
CA PRO A 178 -16.44 -40.67 56.31
C PRO A 178 -15.22 -41.36 56.97
N ARG A 179 -14.25 -40.61 57.51
CA ARG A 179 -13.13 -41.18 58.28
C ARG A 179 -12.72 -40.33 59.48
N ARG A 180 -13.57 -40.28 60.50
CA ARG A 180 -13.15 -39.98 61.88
C ARG A 180 -14.14 -40.50 62.92
N LEU A 181 -14.46 -41.78 62.84
CA LEU A 181 -14.93 -42.57 63.98
C LEU A 181 -14.17 -43.89 63.91
N MET A 182 -13.12 -44.00 64.72
CA MET A 182 -12.46 -45.22 65.21
C MET A 182 -11.06 -44.81 65.71
N HIS A 183 -11.02 -44.24 66.91
CA HIS A 183 -10.10 -44.55 68.02
C HIS A 183 -10.31 -43.55 69.15
#